data_AF-A0AAY5KLJ0-F1
#
_entry.id   AF-A0AAY5KLJ0-F1
#
_cell.length_a   1.000
_cell.length_b   1.000
_cell.length_c   1.000
_cell.angle_alpha   90.00
_cell.angle_beta   90.00
_cell.angle_gamma   90.00
#
_symmetry.space_group_name_H-M   'P 1'
#
loop_
_entity.id
_entity.type
_entity.pdbx_description
1 polymer ?
#
loop_
_entity_poly.entity_id
_entity_poly.type
_entity_poly.pdbx_seq_one_letter_code
_entity_poly.pdbx_strand_id
1 'polypeptide(L)'
;MTAINAPRDKYNAVWIIFFILGLGTLLPWNFFMTATSYFTSRLKDDVSSANMTANVTVLNGDTRNVLESKFNNVMTLCAMVPLLIFTCLNSFIHQRIPQNWRIAGCLAVIMVVFLLTAVLVKVDMDPLPFFTLTMIKIVCINSFGAVLQGSLFGLAGMLPASYTAPIMSGQGLAGTFAAFSMICALASGSAIQDSAFGYFITACVVIFLAILSYLILPRMVRPQLAPSNKH
;
A
#
# COMPACT_ATOMS: atom_id res chain seq x y z
N MET A 1 -15.23 -32.36 -19.43
CA MET A 1 -16.31 -31.36 -19.59
C MET A 1 -15.69 -30.10 -20.17
N THR A 2 -16.10 -29.76 -21.38
CA THR A 2 -15.47 -28.78 -22.26
C THR A 2 -15.84 -27.34 -21.86
N ALA A 3 -14.81 -26.51 -21.67
CA ALA A 3 -14.89 -25.08 -21.36
C ALA A 3 -15.34 -24.25 -22.57
N ILE A 4 -16.55 -24.48 -23.10
CA ILE A 4 -16.99 -23.88 -24.37
C ILE A 4 -17.68 -22.52 -24.23
N ASN A 5 -18.07 -22.06 -23.03
CA ASN A 5 -18.77 -20.78 -22.89
C ASN A 5 -18.21 -19.87 -21.77
N ALA A 6 -16.89 -19.68 -21.73
CA ALA A 6 -16.34 -18.53 -21.00
C ALA A 6 -16.50 -17.28 -21.90
N PRO A 7 -17.19 -16.21 -21.47
CA PRO A 7 -17.32 -15.01 -22.27
C PRO A 7 -15.93 -14.45 -22.59
N ARG A 8 -15.65 -14.22 -23.88
CA ARG A 8 -14.39 -13.66 -24.37
C ARG A 8 -14.22 -12.26 -23.76
N ASP A 9 -13.17 -12.06 -22.97
CA ASP A 9 -12.72 -10.74 -22.51
C ASP A 9 -12.36 -9.89 -23.74
N LYS A 10 -13.29 -9.07 -24.23
CA LYS A 10 -13.02 -8.15 -25.34
C LYS A 10 -11.96 -7.15 -24.86
N TYR A 11 -10.80 -7.17 -25.52
CA TYR A 11 -9.65 -6.28 -25.30
C TYR A 11 -8.78 -6.54 -24.05
N ASN A 12 -8.86 -7.73 -23.42
CA ASN A 12 -8.12 -8.03 -22.18
C ASN A 12 -8.38 -7.00 -21.06
N ALA A 13 -9.56 -6.37 -21.06
CA ALA A 13 -9.86 -5.26 -20.17
C ALA A 13 -9.97 -5.74 -18.72
N VAL A 14 -10.54 -6.92 -18.50
CA VAL A 14 -10.62 -7.54 -17.17
C VAL A 14 -9.22 -7.90 -16.67
N TRP A 15 -8.36 -8.42 -17.55
CA TRP A 15 -6.95 -8.68 -17.24
C TRP A 15 -6.22 -7.42 -16.75
N ILE A 16 -6.37 -6.30 -17.47
CA ILE A 16 -5.75 -5.01 -17.10
C ILE A 16 -6.31 -4.48 -15.77
N ILE A 17 -7.61 -4.64 -15.51
CA ILE A 17 -8.21 -4.23 -14.23
C ILE A 17 -7.61 -5.02 -13.07
N PHE A 18 -7.50 -6.34 -13.18
CA PHE A 18 -6.86 -7.16 -12.14
C PHE A 18 -5.38 -6.83 -11.95
N PHE A 19 -4.69 -6.48 -13.03
CA PHE A 19 -3.32 -6.00 -12.98
C PHE A 19 -3.19 -4.68 -12.21
N ILE A 20 -4.01 -3.67 -12.52
CA ILE A 20 -4.02 -2.38 -11.83
C ILE A 20 -4.43 -2.56 -10.36
N LEU A 21 -5.41 -3.42 -10.07
CA LEU A 21 -5.81 -3.75 -8.71
C LEU A 21 -4.65 -4.38 -7.92
N GLY A 22 -3.94 -5.34 -8.52
CA GLY A 22 -2.71 -5.88 -7.97
C GLY A 22 -1.71 -4.77 -7.72
N LEU A 23 -1.41 -3.93 -8.70
CA LEU A 23 -0.46 -2.82 -8.52
C LEU A 23 -0.86 -1.90 -7.35
N GLY A 24 -2.15 -1.60 -7.20
CA GLY A 24 -2.69 -0.77 -6.12
C GLY A 24 -2.64 -1.37 -4.71
N THR A 25 -2.48 -2.69 -4.53
CA THR A 25 -2.42 -3.26 -3.17
C THR A 25 -1.02 -3.23 -2.56
N LEU A 26 0.05 -3.36 -3.35
CA LEU A 26 1.43 -3.37 -2.82
C LEU A 26 2.20 -2.08 -3.07
N LEU A 27 1.92 -1.34 -4.15
CA LEU A 27 2.70 -0.14 -4.46
C LEU A 27 2.69 0.89 -3.32
N PRO A 28 1.54 1.16 -2.66
CA PRO A 28 1.54 2.08 -1.52
C PRO A 28 2.42 1.59 -0.38
N TRP A 29 2.34 0.30 -0.01
CA TRP A 29 3.17 -0.29 1.04
C TRP A 29 4.66 -0.28 0.67
N ASN A 30 5.00 -0.61 -0.57
CA ASN A 30 6.38 -0.58 -1.04
C ASN A 30 6.97 0.83 -0.97
N PHE A 31 6.21 1.84 -1.37
CA PHE A 31 6.63 3.23 -1.24
C PHE A 31 6.74 3.71 0.20
N PHE A 32 5.85 3.24 1.08
CA PHE A 32 5.97 3.50 2.50
C PHE A 32 7.28 2.90 3.06
N MET A 33 7.61 1.67 2.69
CA MET A 33 8.87 1.02 3.07
C MET A 33 10.09 1.76 2.49
N THR A 34 10.04 2.22 1.24
CA THR A 34 11.10 3.05 0.64
C THR A 34 11.27 4.38 1.38
N ALA A 35 10.17 4.97 1.89
CA ALA A 35 10.19 6.20 2.69
C ALA A 35 10.66 5.99 4.15
N THR A 36 11.07 4.78 4.56
CA THR A 36 11.56 4.51 5.93
C THR A 36 12.70 5.46 6.33
N SER A 37 13.60 5.77 5.40
CA SER A 37 14.70 6.74 5.64
C SER A 37 14.20 8.16 5.92
N TYR A 38 13.08 8.56 5.33
CA TYR A 38 12.41 9.82 5.64
C TYR A 38 11.88 9.82 7.07
N PHE A 39 11.12 8.78 7.45
CA PHE A 39 10.55 8.69 8.79
C PHE A 39 11.63 8.66 9.87
N THR A 40 12.68 7.84 9.70
CA THR A 40 13.78 7.76 10.66
C THR A 40 14.57 9.06 10.74
N SER A 41 14.78 9.77 9.63
CA SER A 41 15.42 11.09 9.63
C SER A 41 14.57 12.14 10.36
N ARG A 42 13.23 12.09 10.22
CA ARG A 42 12.32 13.03 10.89
C ARG A 42 12.17 12.76 12.40
N LEU A 43 12.44 11.53 12.81
CA LEU A 43 12.48 11.09 14.22
C LEU A 43 13.79 11.45 14.94
N LYS A 44 14.79 11.99 14.24
CA LYS A 44 16.01 12.49 14.86
C LYS A 44 15.73 13.88 15.44
N ASP A 45 15.44 13.94 16.73
CA ASP A 45 15.50 15.22 17.44
C ASP A 45 16.93 15.74 17.47
N ASP A 46 17.04 17.07 17.38
CA ASP A 46 18.21 17.92 17.55
C ASP A 46 18.64 17.99 19.03
N VAL A 47 18.63 16.86 19.76
CA VAL A 47 19.11 16.80 21.16
C VAL A 47 20.64 16.96 21.24
N SER A 48 21.29 17.23 20.12
CA SER A 48 22.69 17.66 20.05
C SER A 48 22.87 19.14 20.38
N SER A 49 21.81 19.95 20.45
CA SER A 49 21.90 21.42 20.59
C SER A 49 21.15 22.01 21.79
N ALA A 50 20.73 21.19 22.77
CA ALA A 50 20.16 21.68 24.02
C ALA A 50 20.93 21.14 25.25
N ASN A 51 21.95 21.89 25.64
CA ASN A 51 22.59 21.89 26.97
C ASN A 51 23.29 20.60 27.43
N MET A 52 24.62 20.55 27.27
CA MET A 52 25.47 19.99 28.34
C MET A 52 26.85 20.64 28.40
N THR A 53 26.92 21.71 29.20
CA THR A 53 28.09 22.11 29.98
C THR A 53 28.45 21.01 30.98
N ALA A 54 29.03 19.90 30.52
CA ALA A 54 29.62 18.89 31.40
C ALA A 54 30.86 18.28 30.76
N ASN A 55 32.01 18.61 31.35
CA ASN A 55 33.31 17.99 31.13
C ASN A 55 33.25 16.48 31.44
N VAL A 56 32.97 15.64 30.44
CA VAL A 56 33.29 14.20 30.47
C VAL A 56 33.63 13.74 29.05
N THR A 57 34.85 13.26 28.88
CA THR A 57 35.32 12.47 27.74
C THR A 57 34.44 11.24 27.55
N VAL A 58 33.50 11.28 26.59
CA VAL A 58 32.75 10.10 26.17
C VAL A 58 33.16 9.76 24.74
N LEU A 59 33.84 8.63 24.65
CA LEU A 59 34.22 7.91 23.44
C LEU A 59 33.10 7.94 22.38
N ASN A 60 33.52 8.09 21.12
CA ASN A 60 32.77 7.91 19.88
C ASN A 60 32.02 6.56 19.84
N GLY A 61 30.93 6.45 20.59
CA GLY A 61 30.03 5.31 20.64
C GLY A 61 28.76 5.64 19.88
N ASP A 62 28.79 5.39 18.58
CA ASP A 62 27.67 4.98 17.71
C ASP A 62 26.26 5.28 18.28
N THR A 63 25.93 6.55 18.46
CA THR A 63 24.63 6.97 19.03
C THR A 63 23.58 6.99 17.92
N ARG A 64 23.40 5.84 17.24
CA ARG A 64 22.18 5.61 16.47
C ARG A 64 21.04 5.63 17.49
N ASN A 65 20.31 6.74 17.54
CA ASN A 65 19.21 6.97 18.46
C ASN A 65 18.38 5.69 18.62
N VAL A 66 18.09 5.30 19.87
CA VAL A 66 17.33 4.07 20.21
C VAL A 66 16.01 3.99 19.41
N LEU A 67 15.44 5.15 19.07
CA LEU A 67 14.24 5.29 18.25
C LEU A 67 14.46 4.89 16.77
N GLU A 68 15.61 5.21 16.16
CA GLU A 68 15.99 4.75 14.81
C GLU A 68 16.14 3.22 14.78
N SER A 69 16.83 2.66 15.79
CA SER A 69 17.04 1.22 15.92
C SER A 69 15.72 0.45 16.16
N LYS A 70 14.79 1.02 16.92
CA LYS A 70 13.49 0.41 17.18
C LYS A 70 12.45 0.65 16.07
N PHE A 71 12.58 1.70 15.25
CA PHE A 71 11.58 2.05 14.22
C PHE A 71 11.30 0.90 13.25
N ASN A 72 12.34 0.30 12.68
CA ASN A 72 12.18 -0.81 11.73
C ASN A 72 11.55 -2.05 12.38
N ASN A 73 11.94 -2.35 13.62
CA ASN A 73 11.40 -3.48 14.37
C ASN A 73 9.92 -3.26 14.72
N VAL A 74 9.56 -2.07 15.21
CA VAL A 74 8.17 -1.72 15.56
C VAL A 74 7.32 -1.63 14.30
N MET A 75 7.79 -1.01 13.22
CA MET A 75 7.11 -0.98 11.93
C MET A 75 6.80 -2.40 11.45
N THR A 76 7.78 -3.30 11.50
CA THR A 76 7.61 -4.69 11.05
C THR A 76 6.56 -5.42 11.91
N LEU A 77 6.61 -5.27 13.24
CA LEU A 77 5.59 -5.85 14.13
C LEU A 77 4.20 -5.28 13.86
N CYS A 78 4.09 -3.96 13.75
CA CYS A 78 2.85 -3.25 13.42
C CYS A 78 2.32 -3.58 12.02
N ALA A 79 3.15 -4.06 11.11
CA ALA A 79 2.72 -4.53 9.79
C ALA A 79 2.29 -6.00 9.82
N MET A 80 3.15 -6.88 10.32
CA MET A 80 2.96 -8.33 10.22
C MET A 80 1.86 -8.85 11.16
N VAL A 81 1.76 -8.31 12.37
CA VAL A 81 0.75 -8.77 13.34
C VAL A 81 -0.67 -8.47 12.86
N PRO A 82 -1.03 -7.24 12.45
CA PRO A 82 -2.35 -6.97 11.91
C PRO A 82 -2.59 -7.69 10.58
N LEU A 83 -1.59 -7.78 9.71
CA LEU A 83 -1.71 -8.50 8.45
C LEU A 83 -2.10 -9.97 8.70
N LEU A 84 -1.43 -10.66 9.63
CA LEU A 84 -1.77 -12.03 10.00
C LEU A 84 -3.19 -12.14 10.55
N ILE A 85 -3.52 -11.33 11.56
CA ILE A 85 -4.82 -11.36 12.25
C ILE A 85 -5.96 -11.10 11.26
N PHE A 86 -5.85 -10.05 10.45
CA PHE A 86 -6.87 -9.70 9.47
C PHE A 86 -6.95 -10.67 8.31
N THR A 87 -5.84 -11.32 7.91
CA THR A 87 -5.89 -12.39 6.90
C THR A 87 -6.67 -13.59 7.43
N CYS A 88 -6.45 -14.00 8.69
CA CYS A 88 -7.23 -15.05 9.33
C CYS A 88 -8.71 -14.67 9.48
N LEU A 89 -8.99 -13.44 9.94
CA LEU A 89 -10.36 -12.92 10.08
C LEU A 89 -11.07 -12.75 8.74
N ASN A 90 -10.33 -12.49 7.65
CA ASN A 90 -10.91 -12.28 6.33
C ASN A 90 -11.69 -13.51 5.85
N SER A 91 -11.30 -14.71 6.28
CA SER A 91 -12.05 -15.95 6.03
C SER A 91 -13.47 -15.89 6.59
N PHE A 92 -13.65 -15.34 7.79
CA PHE A 92 -14.97 -15.13 8.41
C PHE A 92 -15.70 -13.92 7.82
N ILE A 93 -14.98 -12.82 7.58
CA ILE A 93 -15.54 -11.57 7.03
C ILE A 93 -16.10 -11.80 5.61
N HIS A 94 -15.48 -12.69 4.82
CA HIS A 94 -15.92 -13.04 3.47
C HIS A 94 -17.38 -13.51 3.42
N GLN A 95 -17.86 -14.20 4.46
CA GLN A 95 -19.23 -14.72 4.48
C GLN A 95 -20.27 -13.64 4.81
N ARG A 96 -19.86 -12.55 5.48
CA ARG A 96 -20.77 -11.54 6.02
C ARG A 96 -20.90 -10.29 5.15
N ILE A 97 -19.84 -9.91 4.44
CA ILE A 97 -19.79 -8.63 3.70
C ILE A 97 -19.72 -8.89 2.19
N PRO A 98 -20.59 -8.25 1.37
CA PRO A 98 -20.52 -8.39 -0.08
C PRO A 98 -19.19 -7.87 -0.61
N GLN A 99 -18.54 -8.67 -1.46
CA GLN A 99 -17.21 -8.42 -1.99
C GLN A 99 -17.05 -7.05 -2.65
N ASN A 100 -18.11 -6.56 -3.32
CA ASN A 100 -18.13 -5.26 -3.98
C ASN A 100 -17.88 -4.09 -3.02
N TRP A 101 -18.58 -4.11 -1.89
CA TRP A 101 -18.42 -3.08 -0.86
C TRP A 101 -17.12 -3.25 -0.09
N ARG A 102 -16.68 -4.50 0.12
CA ARG A 102 -15.43 -4.80 0.81
C ARG A 102 -14.21 -4.26 0.06
N ILE A 103 -14.05 -4.59 -1.22
CA ILE A 103 -12.89 -4.16 -2.02
C ILE A 103 -12.87 -2.63 -2.20
N ALA A 104 -14.01 -2.04 -2.59
CA ALA A 104 -14.10 -0.59 -2.75
C ALA A 104 -13.86 0.16 -1.43
N GLY A 105 -14.42 -0.34 -0.32
CA GLY A 105 -14.24 0.24 1.00
C GLY A 105 -12.79 0.17 1.47
N CYS A 106 -12.11 -0.97 1.33
CA CYS A 106 -10.70 -1.10 1.69
C CYS A 106 -9.81 -0.18 0.86
N LEU A 107 -10.01 -0.09 -0.46
CA LEU A 107 -9.27 0.82 -1.33
C LEU A 107 -9.50 2.29 -0.93
N ALA A 108 -10.74 2.67 -0.62
CA ALA A 108 -11.06 4.04 -0.18
C ALA A 108 -10.37 4.38 1.16
N VAL A 109 -10.38 3.47 2.14
CA VAL A 109 -9.71 3.69 3.42
C VAL A 109 -8.19 3.80 3.23
N ILE A 110 -7.59 2.91 2.43
CA ILE A 110 -6.15 2.97 2.12
C ILE A 110 -5.81 4.30 1.43
N MET A 111 -6.65 4.77 0.51
CA MET A 111 -6.47 6.08 -0.15
C MET A 111 -6.47 7.23 0.85
N VAL A 112 -7.43 7.26 1.78
CA VAL A 112 -7.51 8.30 2.81
C VAL A 112 -6.28 8.27 3.71
N VAL A 113 -5.84 7.08 4.15
CA VAL A 113 -4.65 6.96 5.01
C VAL A 113 -3.38 7.42 4.28
N PHE A 114 -3.23 7.11 3.00
CA PHE A 114 -2.09 7.59 2.20
C PHE A 114 -2.15 9.09 1.95
N LEU A 115 -3.33 9.66 1.71
CA LEU A 115 -3.50 11.11 1.56
C LEU A 115 -3.17 11.85 2.86
N LEU A 116 -3.63 11.33 4.01
CA LEU A 116 -3.22 11.80 5.33
C LEU A 116 -1.72 11.65 5.58
N THR A 117 -1.05 10.70 4.94
CA THR A 117 0.41 10.52 5.04
C THR A 117 1.13 11.55 4.18
N ALA A 118 0.67 11.81 2.96
CA ALA A 118 1.20 12.87 2.10
C ALA A 118 1.08 14.26 2.75
N VAL A 119 -0.05 14.57 3.39
CA VAL A 119 -0.22 15.82 4.14
C VAL A 119 0.72 15.86 5.35
N LEU A 120 0.82 14.78 6.11
CA LEU A 120 1.70 14.70 7.29
C LEU A 120 3.18 14.95 6.94
N VAL A 121 3.61 14.65 5.71
CA VAL A 121 4.99 14.94 5.26
C VAL A 121 5.33 16.44 5.25
N LYS A 122 4.34 17.31 5.06
CA LYS A 122 4.51 18.77 5.01
C LYS A 122 4.16 19.46 6.32
N VAL A 123 3.57 18.76 7.30
CA VAL A 123 3.19 19.33 8.60
C VAL A 123 4.30 19.09 9.60
N ASP A 124 4.82 20.16 10.20
CA ASP A 124 5.75 20.07 11.32
C ASP A 124 5.02 19.55 12.56
N MET A 125 5.45 18.39 13.07
CA MET A 125 4.96 17.77 14.30
C MET A 125 6.13 17.29 15.14
N ASP A 126 5.92 17.22 16.45
CA ASP A 126 6.90 16.63 17.37
C ASP A 126 7.13 15.14 17.06
N PRO A 127 8.32 14.58 17.37
CA PRO A 127 8.66 13.22 16.97
C PRO A 127 7.81 12.11 17.62
N LEU A 128 7.40 12.28 18.88
CA LEU A 128 6.56 11.30 19.58
C LEU A 128 5.13 11.16 19.00
N PRO A 129 4.36 12.25 18.78
CA PRO A 129 3.07 12.15 18.11
C PRO A 129 3.22 11.73 16.65
N PHE A 130 4.28 12.16 15.94
CA PHE A 130 4.57 11.70 14.59
C PHE A 130 4.81 10.20 14.52
N PHE A 131 5.60 9.64 15.44
CA PHE A 131 5.84 8.20 15.55
C PHE A 131 4.54 7.43 15.79
N THR A 132 3.78 7.84 16.80
CA THR A 132 2.53 7.17 17.20
C THR A 132 1.51 7.17 16.07
N LEU A 133 1.30 8.33 15.43
CA LEU A 133 0.40 8.45 14.28
C LEU A 133 0.86 7.59 13.11
N THR A 134 2.16 7.55 12.84
CA THR A 134 2.73 6.72 11.76
C THR A 134 2.50 5.23 12.04
N MET A 135 2.68 4.76 13.28
CA MET A 135 2.43 3.37 13.64
C MET A 135 0.95 2.99 13.55
N ILE A 136 0.04 3.87 13.99
CA ILE A 136 -1.41 3.67 13.84
C ILE A 136 -1.76 3.52 12.35
N LYS A 137 -1.21 4.39 11.50
CA LYS A 137 -1.42 4.32 10.04
C LYS A 137 -0.91 3.00 9.45
N ILE A 138 0.28 2.54 9.85
CA ILE A 138 0.84 1.24 9.41
C ILE A 138 -0.10 0.09 9.77
N VAL A 139 -0.62 0.07 11.00
CA VAL A 139 -1.59 -0.94 11.45
C VAL A 139 -2.84 -0.90 10.60
N CYS A 140 -3.40 0.28 10.33
CA CYS A 140 -4.57 0.44 9.47
C CYS A 140 -4.29 -0.05 8.03
N ILE A 141 -3.18 0.37 7.42
CA ILE A 141 -2.81 -0.02 6.05
C ILE A 141 -2.71 -1.54 5.92
N ASN A 142 -2.02 -2.20 6.86
CA ASN A 142 -1.85 -3.65 6.81
C ASN A 142 -3.14 -4.42 7.11
N SER A 143 -4.00 -3.89 7.98
CA SER A 143 -5.31 -4.48 8.28
C SER A 143 -6.24 -4.45 7.05
N PHE A 144 -6.43 -3.27 6.46
CA PHE A 144 -7.27 -3.14 5.25
C PHE A 144 -6.60 -3.74 4.01
N GLY A 145 -5.26 -3.74 3.95
CA GLY A 145 -4.48 -4.39 2.91
C GLY A 145 -4.66 -5.91 2.92
N ALA A 146 -4.64 -6.55 4.09
CA ALA A 146 -4.92 -7.97 4.24
C ALA A 146 -6.34 -8.33 3.77
N VAL A 147 -7.34 -7.52 4.16
CA VAL A 147 -8.72 -7.72 3.71
C VAL A 147 -8.81 -7.54 2.19
N LEU A 148 -8.21 -6.49 1.64
CA LEU A 148 -8.20 -6.20 0.20
C LEU A 148 -7.54 -7.33 -0.60
N GLN A 149 -6.35 -7.76 -0.21
CA GLN A 149 -5.59 -8.81 -0.90
C GLN A 149 -6.34 -10.16 -0.85
N GLY A 150 -6.84 -10.56 0.32
CA GLY A 150 -7.64 -11.79 0.42
C GLY A 150 -8.97 -11.71 -0.34
N SER A 151 -9.57 -10.51 -0.45
CA SER A 151 -10.77 -10.30 -1.27
C SER A 151 -10.49 -10.42 -2.76
N LEU A 152 -9.34 -9.88 -3.21
CA LEU A 152 -8.90 -9.92 -4.60
C LEU A 152 -8.57 -11.34 -5.05
N PHE A 153 -7.84 -12.10 -4.23
CA PHE A 153 -7.57 -13.50 -4.53
C PHE A 153 -8.82 -14.37 -4.40
N GLY A 154 -9.74 -14.06 -3.48
CA GLY A 154 -11.06 -14.69 -3.42
C GLY A 154 -11.87 -14.48 -4.71
N LEU A 155 -11.89 -13.25 -5.23
CA LEU A 155 -12.52 -12.92 -6.51
C LEU A 155 -11.86 -13.64 -7.69
N ALA A 156 -10.53 -13.63 -7.76
CA ALA A 156 -9.78 -14.31 -8.82
C ALA A 156 -9.98 -15.82 -8.80
N GLY A 157 -10.17 -16.42 -7.62
CA GLY A 157 -10.46 -17.85 -7.47
C GLY A 157 -11.83 -18.27 -8.01
N MET A 158 -12.77 -17.33 -8.18
CA MET A 158 -14.06 -17.58 -8.84
C MET A 158 -13.98 -17.49 -10.37
N LEU A 159 -12.88 -16.95 -10.90
CA LEU A 159 -12.63 -16.78 -12.33
C LEU A 159 -11.64 -17.87 -12.83
N PRO A 160 -11.48 -18.05 -14.15
CA PRO A 160 -10.45 -18.93 -14.69
C PRO A 160 -9.07 -18.62 -14.09
N ALA A 161 -8.23 -19.63 -13.86
CA ALA A 161 -6.92 -19.50 -13.22
C ALA A 161 -6.00 -18.43 -13.86
N SER A 162 -6.25 -18.08 -15.13
CA SER A 162 -5.57 -17.00 -15.85
C SER A 162 -5.74 -15.60 -15.22
N TYR A 163 -6.71 -15.38 -14.33
CA TYR A 163 -6.97 -14.05 -13.73
C TYR A 163 -6.22 -13.81 -12.41
N THR A 164 -5.63 -14.85 -11.80
CA THR A 164 -4.73 -14.68 -10.64
C THR A 164 -3.36 -14.14 -11.07
N ALA A 165 -2.88 -14.56 -12.24
CA ALA A 165 -1.60 -14.14 -12.80
C ALA A 165 -1.46 -12.61 -12.97
N PRO A 166 -2.44 -11.88 -13.54
CA PRO A 166 -2.37 -10.41 -13.61
C PRO A 166 -2.26 -9.74 -12.25
N ILE A 167 -2.96 -10.23 -11.21
CA ILE A 167 -2.84 -9.69 -9.85
C ILE A 167 -1.39 -9.82 -9.37
N MET A 168 -0.82 -11.03 -9.43
CA MET A 168 0.56 -11.28 -9.02
C MET A 168 1.57 -10.51 -9.86
N SER A 169 1.30 -10.32 -11.15
CA SER A 169 2.15 -9.52 -12.04
C SER A 169 2.13 -8.04 -11.64
N GLY A 170 0.96 -7.47 -11.34
CA GLY A 170 0.83 -6.09 -10.84
C GLY A 170 1.53 -5.89 -9.50
N GLN A 171 1.44 -6.88 -8.60
CA GLN A 171 2.19 -6.93 -7.34
C GLN A 171 3.71 -6.90 -7.56
N GLY A 172 4.22 -7.67 -8.52
CA GLY A 172 5.62 -7.63 -8.93
C GLY A 172 6.04 -6.28 -9.49
N LEU A 173 5.24 -5.70 -10.40
CA LEU A 173 5.53 -4.39 -10.99
C LEU A 173 5.53 -3.29 -9.93
N ALA A 174 4.67 -3.36 -8.92
CA ALA A 174 4.68 -2.45 -7.78
C ALA A 174 6.05 -2.43 -7.05
N GLY A 175 6.69 -3.59 -6.90
CA GLY A 175 8.05 -3.68 -6.33
C GLY A 175 9.10 -3.06 -7.23
N THR A 176 9.05 -3.38 -8.53
CA THR A 176 9.96 -2.81 -9.54
C THR A 176 9.83 -1.29 -9.61
N PHE A 177 8.61 -0.76 -9.60
CA PHE A 177 8.36 0.69 -9.64
C PHE A 177 8.86 1.39 -8.37
N ALA A 178 8.70 0.76 -7.20
CA ALA A 178 9.26 1.27 -5.95
C ALA A 178 10.79 1.32 -5.97
N ALA A 179 11.44 0.25 -6.42
CA ALA A 179 12.89 0.19 -6.57
C ALA A 179 13.40 1.22 -7.58
N PHE A 180 12.73 1.36 -8.73
CA PHE A 180 13.07 2.36 -9.75
C PHE A 180 12.97 3.78 -9.18
N SER A 181 11.87 4.10 -8.48
CA SER A 181 11.69 5.42 -7.88
C SER A 181 12.74 5.71 -6.80
N MET A 182 13.14 4.71 -6.02
CA MET A 182 14.22 4.83 -5.04
C MET A 182 15.55 5.19 -5.72
N ILE A 183 15.91 4.51 -6.80
CA ILE A 183 17.11 4.80 -7.59
C ILE A 183 17.03 6.21 -8.18
N CYS A 184 15.89 6.61 -8.73
CA CYS A 184 15.70 7.95 -9.27
C CYS A 184 15.85 9.05 -8.19
N ALA A 185 15.33 8.82 -6.98
CA ALA A 185 15.47 9.78 -5.88
C ALA A 185 16.94 9.93 -5.43
N LEU A 186 17.67 8.80 -5.33
CA LEU A 186 19.10 8.81 -5.04
C LEU A 186 19.91 9.51 -6.13
N ALA A 187 19.61 9.21 -7.41
CA ALA A 187 20.30 9.81 -8.55
C ALA A 187 20.02 11.32 -8.71
N SER A 188 18.81 11.76 -8.35
CA SER A 188 18.43 13.18 -8.44
C SER A 188 19.03 14.03 -7.32
N GLY A 189 19.54 13.41 -6.24
CA GLY A 189 20.02 14.14 -5.06
C GLY A 189 18.92 14.96 -4.36
N SER A 190 17.64 14.62 -4.59
CA SER A 190 16.50 15.35 -4.06
C SER A 190 16.43 15.25 -2.53
N ALA A 191 15.91 16.29 -1.88
CA ALA A 191 15.65 16.26 -0.45
C ALA A 191 14.80 15.03 -0.08
N ILE A 192 15.13 14.38 1.03
CA ILE A 192 14.47 13.15 1.49
C ILE A 192 12.95 13.38 1.66
N GLN A 193 12.57 14.58 2.13
CA GLN A 193 11.18 14.98 2.29
C GLN A 193 10.42 15.13 0.95
N ASP A 194 11.02 15.75 -0.06
CA ASP A 194 10.37 15.93 -1.36
C ASP A 194 10.27 14.61 -2.12
N SER A 195 11.28 13.74 -1.98
CA SER A 195 11.24 12.37 -2.50
C SER A 195 10.12 11.56 -1.85
N ALA A 196 9.99 11.60 -0.53
CA ALA A 196 8.91 10.93 0.21
C ALA A 196 7.53 11.45 -0.18
N PHE A 197 7.39 12.77 -0.34
CA PHE A 197 6.16 13.38 -0.83
C PHE A 197 5.78 12.84 -2.23
N GLY A 198 6.75 12.76 -3.15
CA GLY A 198 6.55 12.16 -4.47
C GLY A 198 6.08 10.71 -4.41
N TYR A 199 6.64 9.89 -3.52
CA TYR A 199 6.21 8.50 -3.32
C TYR A 199 4.76 8.40 -2.84
N PHE A 200 4.33 9.24 -1.89
CA PHE A 200 2.95 9.18 -1.39
C PHE A 200 1.93 9.72 -2.40
N ILE A 201 2.27 10.76 -3.17
CA ILE A 201 1.40 11.26 -4.24
C ILE A 201 1.25 10.22 -5.35
N THR A 202 2.34 9.59 -5.78
CA THR A 202 2.28 8.53 -6.80
C THR A 202 1.48 7.32 -6.30
N ALA A 203 1.61 6.93 -5.02
CA ALA A 203 0.74 5.93 -4.40
C ALA A 203 -0.75 6.34 -4.46
N CYS A 204 -1.08 7.59 -4.15
CA CYS A 204 -2.47 8.08 -4.20
C CYS A 204 -3.04 8.01 -5.63
N VAL A 205 -2.28 8.41 -6.65
CA VAL A 205 -2.69 8.33 -8.06
C VAL A 205 -2.97 6.89 -8.46
N VAL A 206 -2.09 5.97 -8.06
CA VAL A 206 -2.25 4.54 -8.34
C VAL A 206 -3.48 3.95 -7.63
N ILE A 207 -3.71 4.26 -6.36
CA ILE A 207 -4.89 3.78 -5.63
C ILE A 207 -6.15 4.35 -6.25
N PHE A 208 -6.15 5.62 -6.65
CA PHE A 208 -7.27 6.25 -7.34
C PHE A 208 -7.58 5.54 -8.67
N LEU A 209 -6.55 5.24 -9.47
CA LEU A 209 -6.70 4.44 -10.69
C LEU A 209 -7.27 3.04 -10.37
N ALA A 210 -6.80 2.38 -9.31
CA ALA A 210 -7.33 1.08 -8.88
C ALA A 210 -8.81 1.16 -8.48
N ILE A 211 -9.26 2.23 -7.81
CA ILE A 211 -10.67 2.48 -7.49
C ILE A 211 -11.48 2.67 -8.77
N LEU A 212 -11.01 3.49 -9.71
CA LEU A 212 -11.69 3.71 -10.98
C LEU A 212 -11.82 2.40 -11.78
N SER A 213 -10.73 1.64 -11.90
CA SER A 213 -10.73 0.32 -12.54
C SER A 213 -11.73 -0.63 -11.88
N TYR A 214 -11.83 -0.60 -10.54
CA TYR A 214 -12.79 -1.39 -9.79
C TYR A 214 -14.24 -1.01 -10.08
N LEU A 215 -14.55 0.29 -10.12
CA LEU A 215 -15.91 0.80 -10.40
C LEU A 215 -16.36 0.52 -11.84
N ILE A 216 -15.41 0.43 -12.78
CA ILE A 216 -15.67 0.11 -14.18
C ILE A 216 -15.96 -1.40 -14.37
N LEU A 217 -15.39 -2.27 -13.53
CA LEU A 217 -15.53 -3.73 -13.65
C LEU A 217 -17.00 -4.21 -13.69
N PRO A 218 -17.92 -3.77 -12.78
CA PRO A 218 -19.34 -4.12 -12.86
C PRO A 218 -20.05 -3.62 -14.12
N ARG A 219 -19.53 -2.59 -14.78
CA ARG A 219 -20.09 -2.07 -16.04
C ARG A 219 -19.61 -2.85 -17.26
N MET A 220 -18.46 -3.52 -17.20
CA MET A 220 -17.96 -4.36 -18.30
C MET A 220 -18.50 -5.79 -18.27
N VAL A 221 -18.82 -6.31 -17.08
CA VAL A 221 -19.39 -7.66 -16.93
C VAL A 221 -20.88 -7.71 -17.28
N ARG A 222 -21.67 -6.65 -16.99
CA ARG A 222 -23.11 -6.60 -17.27
C ARG A 222 -23.50 -6.71 -18.77
N PRO A 223 -22.80 -6.06 -19.72
CA PRO A 223 -23.09 -6.16 -21.15
C PRO A 223 -22.86 -7.56 -21.75
N GLN A 224 -22.05 -8.41 -21.12
CA GLN A 224 -21.76 -9.77 -21.63
C GLN A 224 -22.88 -10.78 -21.33
N LEU A 225 -23.81 -10.44 -20.44
CA LEU A 225 -24.98 -11.25 -20.07
C LEU A 225 -26.27 -10.76 -20.73
N ALA A 226 -26.24 -9.66 -21.49
CA ALA A 226 -27.37 -9.30 -22.34
C ALA A 226 -27.47 -10.37 -23.44
N PRO A 227 -28.61 -11.10 -23.56
CA PRO A 227 -28.77 -12.02 -24.66
C PRO A 227 -28.57 -11.23 -25.94
N SER A 228 -27.67 -11.74 -26.79
CA SER A 228 -27.53 -11.30 -28.18
C SER A 228 -28.80 -11.66 -28.93
N ASN A 229 -29.87 -10.93 -28.66
CA ASN A 229 -31.11 -10.98 -29.40
C ASN A 229 -31.08 -9.79 -30.36
N LYS A 230 -30.36 -9.99 -31.46
CA LYS A 230 -30.53 -9.17 -32.67
C LYS A 230 -30.52 -10.12 -33.86
N HIS A 231 -31.62 -9.99 -34.60
CA HIS A 231 -32.07 -10.69 -35.79
C HIS A 231 -31.00 -10.99 -36.84
#